data_AF-A0A352A980-F1
#
_entry.id   AF-A0A352A980-F1
#
_cell.length_a   1.000
_cell.length_b   1.000
_cell.length_c   1.000
_cell.angle_alpha   90.00
_cell.angle_beta   90.00
_cell.angle_gamma   90.00
#
_symmetry.space_group_name_H-M   'P 1'
#
loop_
_entity.id
_entity.type
_entity.pdbx_description
1 polymer ?
#
loop_
_entity_poly.entity_id
_entity_poly.type
_entity_poly.pdbx_seq_one_letter_code
_entity_poly.pdbx_strand_id
1 'polypeptide(L)'
;MKKIRIMAAIAALLTCISVFLLLNSNIDKEEAKEKVADNIEVVVAADNISAETQIKIEMLKIITVPKNLALPSAIKKKEEIAGMITKTDI
;
A
#
# COMPACT_ATOMS: atom_id res chain seq x y z
N MET A 1 14.40 -61.16 -1.00
CA MET A 1 13.74 -59.99 -1.65
C MET A 1 13.14 -58.96 -0.67
N LYS A 2 12.75 -59.31 0.56
CA LYS A 2 12.15 -58.36 1.53
C LYS A 2 13.07 -57.18 1.91
N LYS A 3 14.38 -57.41 2.04
CA LYS A 3 15.38 -56.38 2.36
C LYS A 3 15.52 -55.31 1.26
N ILE A 4 15.38 -55.73 -0.01
CA ILE A 4 15.43 -54.84 -1.18
C ILE A 4 14.19 -53.93 -1.20
N ARG A 5 13.01 -54.48 -0.85
CA ARG A 5 11.77 -53.70 -0.73
C ARG A 5 11.83 -52.65 0.37
N ILE A 6 12.49 -52.95 1.49
CA ILE A 6 12.69 -51.99 2.59
C ILE A 6 13.62 -50.85 2.17
N MET A 7 14.72 -51.16 1.47
CA MET A 7 15.64 -50.13 0.97
C MET A 7 14.99 -49.22 -0.09
N ALA A 8 14.17 -49.78 -0.98
CA ALA A 8 13.40 -49.01 -1.94
C ALA A 8 12.38 -48.08 -1.26
N ALA A 9 11.73 -48.54 -0.18
CA ALA A 9 10.79 -47.72 0.59
C ALA A 9 11.49 -46.54 1.28
N ILE A 10 12.68 -46.74 1.83
CA ILE A 10 13.46 -45.67 2.48
C ILE A 10 13.91 -44.62 1.45
N ALA A 11 14.40 -45.07 0.29
CA ALA A 11 14.81 -44.16 -0.78
C ALA A 11 13.65 -43.34 -1.34
N ALA A 12 12.47 -43.95 -1.50
CA ALA A 12 11.25 -43.26 -1.93
C ALA A 12 10.78 -42.22 -0.90
N LEU A 13 10.88 -42.52 0.40
CA LEU A 13 10.48 -41.60 1.46
C LEU A 13 11.42 -40.39 1.54
N LEU A 14 12.74 -40.61 1.42
CA LEU A 14 13.73 -39.53 1.37
C LEU A 14 13.54 -38.63 0.16
N THR A 15 13.33 -39.20 -1.04
CA THR A 15 13.09 -38.42 -2.25
C THR A 15 11.81 -37.59 -2.18
N CYS A 16 10.73 -38.13 -1.59
CA CYS A 16 9.51 -37.36 -1.36
C CYS A 16 9.73 -36.17 -0.42
N ILE A 17 10.49 -36.36 0.67
CA ILE A 17 10.81 -35.28 1.61
C ILE A 17 11.69 -34.22 0.94
N SER A 18 12.70 -34.62 0.17
CA SER A 18 13.56 -33.68 -0.56
C SER A 18 12.78 -32.87 -1.58
N VAL A 19 11.89 -33.50 -2.35
CA VAL A 19 11.03 -32.81 -3.33
C VAL A 19 10.06 -31.88 -2.61
N PHE A 20 9.44 -32.31 -1.51
CA PHE A 20 8.54 -31.46 -0.71
C PHE A 20 9.27 -30.21 -0.20
N LEU A 21 10.48 -30.36 0.36
CA LEU A 21 11.27 -29.23 0.83
C LEU A 21 11.69 -28.29 -0.32
N LEU A 22 12.05 -28.83 -1.49
CA LEU A 22 12.40 -28.03 -2.67
C LEU A 22 11.21 -27.27 -3.25
N LEU A 23 10.02 -27.87 -3.25
CA LEU A 23 8.80 -27.18 -3.68
C LEU A 23 8.40 -26.12 -2.65
N ASN A 24 8.45 -26.43 -1.36
CA ASN A 24 8.09 -25.47 -0.31
C ASN A 24 9.15 -24.37 -0.09
N SER A 25 10.42 -24.59 -0.45
CA SER A 25 11.47 -23.58 -0.34
C SER A 25 11.43 -22.56 -1.48
N ASN A 26 10.90 -22.94 -2.65
CA ASN A 26 10.68 -22.05 -3.80
C ASN A 26 9.25 -21.49 -3.84
N ILE A 27 8.39 -21.91 -2.91
CA ILE A 27 7.27 -21.07 -2.50
C ILE A 27 7.91 -19.98 -1.64
N ASP A 28 8.57 -19.04 -2.33
CA ASP A 28 8.53 -17.66 -1.91
C ASP A 28 7.07 -17.45 -1.53
N LYS A 29 6.86 -17.11 -0.27
CA LYS A 29 5.61 -16.47 0.10
C LYS A 29 5.54 -15.24 -0.80
N GLU A 30 4.93 -15.38 -1.98
CA GLU A 30 4.06 -14.38 -2.52
C GLU A 30 2.96 -14.24 -1.47
N GLU A 31 3.33 -13.61 -0.34
CA GLU A 31 2.48 -12.65 0.29
C GLU A 31 1.95 -11.87 -0.90
N ALA A 32 0.67 -12.08 -1.19
CA ALA A 32 -0.08 -11.13 -1.97
C ALA A 32 0.15 -9.80 -1.26
N LYS A 33 1.19 -9.08 -1.67
CA LYS A 33 1.31 -7.66 -1.49
C LYS A 33 0.18 -7.16 -2.35
N GLU A 34 -1.02 -7.22 -1.78
CA GLU A 34 -2.03 -6.23 -1.98
C GLU A 34 -1.23 -4.94 -2.09
N LYS A 35 -1.18 -4.39 -3.31
CA LYS A 35 -0.45 -3.16 -3.56
C LYS A 35 -1.12 -2.17 -2.62
N VAL A 36 -0.57 -2.02 -1.41
CA VAL A 36 -0.95 -0.99 -0.47
C VAL A 36 -0.61 0.24 -1.28
N ALA A 37 -1.64 0.83 -1.89
CA ALA A 37 -1.47 2.05 -2.65
C ALA A 37 -0.75 2.98 -1.68
N ASP A 38 0.45 3.43 -2.08
CA ASP A 38 1.18 4.44 -1.33
C ASP A 38 0.19 5.57 -1.10
N ASN A 39 -0.39 5.65 0.09
CA ASN A 39 -1.45 6.59 0.41
C ASN A 39 -0.78 7.79 1.06
N ILE A 40 -1.18 8.99 0.64
CA ILE A 40 -0.69 10.22 1.25
C ILE A 40 -1.85 11.06 1.75
N GLU A 41 -1.60 11.77 2.83
CA GLU A 41 -2.52 12.75 3.37
C GLU A 41 -2.35 14.07 2.61
N VAL A 42 -3.46 14.61 2.11
CA VAL A 42 -3.51 15.90 1.41
C VAL A 42 -4.62 16.76 2.01
N VAL A 43 -4.40 18.07 1.98
CA VAL A 43 -5.38 19.06 2.43
C VAL A 43 -6.30 19.43 1.26
N VAL A 44 -7.60 19.38 1.51
CA VAL A 44 -8.67 19.74 0.56
C VAL A 44 -9.65 20.70 1.22
N ALA A 45 -10.42 21.43 0.40
CA ALA A 45 -11.54 22.23 0.88
C ALA A 45 -12.64 21.31 1.45
N ALA A 46 -13.17 21.66 2.63
CA ALA A 46 -14.28 20.93 3.24
C ALA A 46 -15.62 21.28 2.58
N ASP A 47 -15.76 22.54 2.17
CA ASP A 47 -16.89 23.14 1.48
C ASP A 47 -16.38 24.09 0.40
N ASN A 48 -17.28 24.53 -0.48
CA ASN A 48 -16.95 25.47 -1.55
C ASN A 48 -16.47 26.82 -0.98
N ILE A 49 -15.29 27.27 -1.38
CA ILE A 49 -14.63 28.50 -0.96
C ILE A 49 -14.60 29.44 -2.16
N SER A 50 -15.32 30.55 -2.06
CA SER A 50 -15.35 31.57 -3.12
C SER A 50 -13.97 32.14 -3.38
N ALA A 51 -13.75 32.66 -4.58
CA ALA A 51 -12.58 33.47 -4.92
C ALA A 51 -12.46 34.68 -3.97
N GLU A 52 -11.22 35.16 -3.80
CA GLU A 52 -10.87 36.31 -2.96
C GLU A 52 -11.23 36.15 -1.47
N THR A 53 -11.50 34.90 -1.04
CA THR A 53 -11.83 34.58 0.35
C THR A 53 -10.58 34.16 1.11
N GLN A 54 -10.46 34.60 2.36
CA GLN A 54 -9.38 34.16 3.24
C GLN A 54 -9.65 32.75 3.76
N ILE A 55 -8.70 31.84 3.54
CA ILE A 55 -8.77 30.44 3.96
C ILE A 55 -8.63 30.37 5.48
N LYS A 56 -9.60 29.74 6.15
CA LYS A 56 -9.53 29.40 7.57
C LYS A 56 -9.29 27.90 7.76
N ILE A 57 -8.65 27.52 8.87
CA ILE A 57 -8.32 26.11 9.19
C ILE A 57 -9.58 25.22 9.23
N GLU A 58 -10.69 25.78 9.70
CA GLU A 58 -12.00 25.14 9.79
C GLU A 58 -12.63 24.82 8.41
N MET A 59 -12.22 25.53 7.35
CA MET A 59 -12.69 25.32 5.97
C MET A 59 -11.91 24.21 5.25
N LEU A 60 -10.91 23.63 5.91
CA LEU A 60 -10.00 22.64 5.34
C LEU A 60 -10.18 21.28 5.99
N LYS A 61 -10.07 20.22 5.19
CA LYS A 61 -10.07 18.82 5.64
C LYS A 61 -8.83 18.11 5.13
N ILE A 62 -8.35 17.14 5.89
CA ILE A 62 -7.29 16.22 5.44
C ILE A 62 -7.99 14.95 4.95
N ILE A 63 -7.65 14.53 3.75
CA ILE A 63 -8.11 13.26 3.18
C ILE A 63 -6.91 12.42 2.78
N THR A 64 -7.07 11.11 2.88
CA THR A 64 -6.08 10.15 2.41
C THR A 64 -6.38 9.79 0.97
N VAL A 65 -5.43 10.02 0.07
CA VAL A 65 -5.56 9.68 -1.34
C VAL A 65 -4.37 8.82 -1.80
N PRO A 66 -4.57 7.96 -2.81
CA PRO A 66 -3.46 7.30 -3.49
C PRO A 66 -2.47 8.32 -4.05
N LYS A 67 -1.17 8.10 -3.82
CA LYS A 67 -0.06 8.98 -4.23
C LYS A 67 0.02 9.20 -5.74
N ASN A 68 -0.48 8.27 -6.54
CA ASN A 68 -0.58 8.42 -8.00
C ASN A 68 -1.69 9.39 -8.44
N LEU A 69 -2.66 9.69 -7.56
CA LEU A 69 -3.74 10.66 -7.81
C LEU A 69 -3.46 12.04 -7.19
N ALA A 70 -2.54 12.10 -6.23
CA ALA A 70 -2.15 13.36 -5.64
C ALA A 70 -1.32 14.20 -6.61
N LEU A 71 -1.66 15.49 -6.73
CA LEU A 71 -0.84 16.44 -7.46
C LEU A 71 0.52 16.59 -6.75
N PRO A 72 1.64 16.76 -7.49
CA PRO A 72 2.96 16.97 -6.89
C PRO A 72 3.02 18.19 -5.96
N SER A 73 2.15 19.18 -6.19
CA SER A 73 2.02 20.40 -5.39
C SER A 73 0.96 20.32 -4.28
N ALA A 74 0.44 19.13 -3.98
CA ALA A 74 -0.56 18.97 -2.93
C ALA A 74 0.02 19.30 -1.54
N ILE A 75 -0.64 20.22 -0.84
CA ILE A 75 -0.31 20.64 0.51
C ILE A 75 -0.65 19.51 1.49
N LYS A 76 0.22 19.25 2.46
CA LYS A 76 0.03 18.19 3.48
C LYS A 76 -0.38 18.73 4.84
N LYS A 77 -0.19 20.02 5.10
CA LYS A 77 -0.42 20.68 6.40
C LYS A 77 -1.36 21.85 6.24
N LYS A 78 -2.37 21.95 7.11
CA LYS A 78 -3.37 23.03 7.04
C LYS A 78 -2.73 24.40 7.32
N GLU A 79 -1.69 24.42 8.14
CA GLU A 79 -0.97 25.62 8.56
C GLU A 79 -0.25 26.31 7.42
N GLU A 80 0.08 25.59 6.34
CA GLU A 80 0.79 26.14 5.18
C GLU A 80 -0.12 27.00 4.28
N ILE A 81 -1.44 26.83 4.36
CA ILE A 81 -2.43 27.55 3.54
C ILE A 81 -3.42 28.40 4.35
N ALA A 82 -3.48 28.20 5.67
CA ALA A 82 -4.31 29.03 6.54
C ALA A 82 -3.90 30.50 6.45
N GLY A 83 -4.87 31.38 6.22
CA GLY A 83 -4.65 32.82 6.08
C GLY A 83 -4.32 33.29 4.66
N MET A 84 -4.11 32.38 3.70
CA MET A 84 -3.98 32.73 2.28
C MET A 84 -5.33 33.16 1.68
N ILE A 85 -5.29 33.91 0.58
CA ILE A 85 -6.47 34.34 -0.17
C ILE A 85 -6.62 33.47 -1.41
N THR A 86 -7.82 32.94 -1.64
CA THR A 86 -8.15 32.14 -2.81
C THR A 86 -8.12 32.99 -4.08
N LYS A 87 -7.52 32.47 -5.15
CA LYS A 87 -7.50 33.17 -6.45
C LYS A 87 -8.73 32.87 -7.31
N THR A 88 -9.33 31.71 -7.11
CA THR A 88 -10.49 31.19 -7.83
C THR A 88 -11.39 30.46 -6.84
N ASP A 89 -12.61 30.15 -7.26
CA ASP A 89 -13.50 29.29 -6.48
C ASP A 89 -12.90 27.88 -6.37
N ILE A 90 -12.93 27.27 -5.17
CA ILE A 90 -12.34 25.95 -4.87
C ILE A 90 -13.19 25.14 -3.90
#